data_AF-A0A536JX74-F1
#
_entry.id   AF-A0A536JX74-F1
#
_cell.length_a   1.000
_cell.length_b   1.000
_cell.length_c   1.000
_cell.angle_alpha   90.00
_cell.angle_beta   90.00
_cell.angle_gamma   90.00
#
_symmetry.space_group_name_H-M   'P 1'
#
loop_
_entity.id
_entity.type
_entity.pdbx_description
1 polymer ?
#
loop_
_entity_poly.entity_id
_entity_poly.type
_entity_poly.pdbx_seq_one_letter_code
_entity_poly.pdbx_strand_id
1 'polypeptide(L)'
;MKITIQYFEGCPHWTIAETRLRRVLRDLSIPDVNVEHQVIESPAHAARVGFHGSPSILVDGSDPFATGTEPEGMTCRVYATEEGWQGAPTELQLRTIFTRDERS
;
A
#
# COMPACT_ATOMS: atom_id res chain seq x y z
N MET A 1 -13.29 5.76 5.58
CA MET A 1 -11.83 5.75 5.32
C MET A 1 -11.60 5.48 3.85
N LYS A 2 -10.67 6.18 3.21
CA LYS A 2 -10.29 5.96 1.81
C LYS A 2 -8.94 5.24 1.76
N ILE A 3 -8.88 4.13 1.03
CA ILE A 3 -7.63 3.44 0.77
C ILE A 3 -7.37 3.45 -0.73
N THR A 4 -6.19 3.90 -1.14
CA THR A 4 -5.79 3.92 -2.55
C THR A 4 -4.60 3.00 -2.76
N ILE A 5 -4.77 2.00 -3.61
CA ILE A 5 -3.69 1.12 -4.04
C ILE A 5 -3.13 1.68 -5.34
N GLN A 6 -1.91 2.21 -5.27
CA GLN A 6 -1.16 2.67 -6.42
C GLN A 6 -0.31 1.54 -6.97
N TYR A 7 -0.41 1.28 -8.27
CA TYR A 7 0.39 0.27 -8.96
C TYR A 7 0.63 0.67 -10.41
N PHE A 8 1.53 -0.03 -11.09
CA PHE A 8 1.68 0.06 -12.55
C PHE A 8 1.60 -1.34 -13.16
N GLU A 9 1.29 -1.43 -14.46
CA GLU A 9 1.04 -2.71 -15.15
C GLU A 9 2.24 -3.67 -15.18
N GLY A 10 3.42 -3.26 -14.70
CA GLY A 10 4.64 -4.07 -14.68
C GLY A 10 4.90 -4.87 -13.40
N CYS A 11 4.10 -4.76 -12.34
CA CYS A 11 4.28 -5.58 -11.12
C CYS A 11 2.97 -6.28 -10.74
N PRO A 12 2.85 -7.63 -10.80
CA PRO A 12 1.60 -8.34 -10.47
C PRO A 12 1.27 -8.36 -8.97
N HIS A 13 2.20 -7.94 -8.11
CA HIS A 13 2.10 -8.06 -6.65
C HIS A 13 0.99 -7.19 -6.02
N TRP A 14 0.42 -6.22 -6.74
CA TRP A 14 -0.67 -5.39 -6.23
C TRP A 14 -1.93 -6.20 -5.90
N THR A 15 -2.20 -7.27 -6.66
CA THR A 15 -3.34 -8.18 -6.42
C THR A 15 -3.21 -8.92 -5.08
N ILE A 16 -1.98 -9.28 -4.70
CA ILE A 16 -1.66 -9.92 -3.42
C ILE A 16 -1.90 -8.92 -2.28
N ALA A 17 -1.40 -7.70 -2.44
CA ALA A 17 -1.59 -6.63 -1.47
C ALA A 17 -3.08 -6.32 -1.26
N GLU A 18 -3.85 -6.19 -2.34
CA GLU A 18 -5.30 -5.95 -2.31
C GLU A 18 -6.06 -7.09 -1.60
N THR A 19 -5.72 -8.35 -1.91
CA THR A 19 -6.34 -9.53 -1.29
C THR A 19 -6.10 -9.55 0.22
N ARG A 20 -4.84 -9.35 0.64
CA ARG A 20 -4.45 -9.30 2.05
C ARG A 20 -5.12 -8.12 2.76
N LEU A 21 -5.15 -6.94 2.13
CA LEU A 21 -5.81 -5.74 2.66
C LEU A 21 -7.29 -6.00 2.91
N ARG A 22 -8.04 -6.48 1.91
CA ARG A 22 -9.47 -6.77 2.08
C ARG A 22 -9.74 -7.78 3.18
N ARG A 23 -8.86 -8.77 3.37
CA ARG A 23 -8.99 -9.72 4.48
C ARG A 23 -8.80 -9.04 5.84
N VAL A 24 -7.77 -8.21 5.98
CA VAL A 24 -7.55 -7.42 7.20
C VAL A 24 -8.75 -6.52 7.51
N LEU A 25 -9.28 -5.80 6.53
CA LEU A 25 -10.43 -4.91 6.71
C LEU A 25 -11.67 -5.67 7.19
N ARG A 26 -11.94 -6.85 6.61
CA ARG A 26 -13.04 -7.72 7.05
C ARG A 26 -12.80 -8.24 8.46
N ASP A 27 -11.60 -8.72 8.76
CA ASP A 27 -11.27 -9.30 10.07
C ASP A 27 -11.32 -8.25 11.19
N LEU A 28 -10.92 -7.01 10.89
CA LEU A 28 -11.04 -5.88 11.82
C LEU A 28 -12.44 -5.26 11.86
N SER A 29 -13.38 -5.74 11.03
CA SER A 29 -14.75 -5.24 10.92
C SER A 29 -14.84 -3.71 10.77
N ILE A 30 -13.92 -3.10 10.01
CA ILE A 30 -13.88 -1.65 9.80
C ILE A 30 -15.01 -1.28 8.83
N PRO A 31 -16.04 -0.54 9.25
CA PRO A 31 -17.10 -0.10 8.35
C PRO A 31 -16.60 1.02 7.42
N ASP A 32 -17.26 1.20 6.27
CA ASP A 32 -17.08 2.35 5.37
C ASP A 32 -15.65 2.59 4.85
N VAL A 33 -14.97 1.50 4.45
CA VAL A 33 -13.68 1.57 3.76
C VAL A 33 -13.87 1.53 2.26
N ASN A 34 -13.52 2.61 1.57
CA ASN A 34 -13.52 2.68 0.11
C ASN A 34 -12.12 2.36 -0.43
N VAL A 35 -11.97 1.23 -1.14
CA VAL A 35 -10.70 0.80 -1.74
C VAL A 35 -10.70 1.19 -3.21
N GLU A 36 -9.86 2.14 -3.58
CA GLU A 36 -9.65 2.63 -4.94
C GLU A 36 -8.32 2.15 -5.52
N HIS A 37 -8.28 2.02 -6.84
CA HIS A 37 -7.10 1.65 -7.61
C HIS A 37 -6.63 2.84 -8.42
N GLN A 38 -5.36 3.17 -8.33
CA GLN A 38 -4.75 4.23 -9.13
C GLN A 38 -3.57 3.67 -9.93
N VAL A 39 -3.74 3.62 -11.24
CA VAL A 39 -2.70 3.15 -12.16
C VAL A 39 -1.71 4.28 -12.42
N ILE A 40 -0.44 4.00 -12.19
CA ILE A 40 0.68 4.91 -12.46
C ILE A 40 1.27 4.53 -13.82
N GLU A 41 0.90 5.30 -14.84
CA GLU A 41 1.25 4.99 -16.25
C GLU A 41 2.60 5.56 -16.70
N SER A 42 3.20 6.48 -15.94
CA SER A 42 4.46 7.11 -16.31
C SER A 42 5.30 7.58 -15.12
N PRO A 43 6.63 7.73 -15.27
CA PRO A 43 7.48 8.30 -14.23
C PRO A 43 7.08 9.73 -13.85
N ALA A 44 6.57 10.51 -14.82
CA ALA A 44 6.05 11.84 -14.54
C ALA A 44 4.78 11.80 -13.67
N HIS A 45 3.92 10.80 -13.85
CA HIS A 45 2.79 10.55 -12.95
C HIS A 45 3.28 10.13 -11.57
N ALA A 46 4.25 9.21 -11.51
CA ALA A 46 4.86 8.77 -10.26
C ALA A 46 5.39 9.95 -9.42
N ALA A 47 6.16 10.86 -10.01
CA ALA A 47 6.70 12.03 -9.32
C ALA A 47 5.60 13.01 -8.85
N ARG A 48 4.52 13.19 -9.64
CA ARG A 48 3.40 14.07 -9.23
C ARG A 48 2.65 13.58 -8.01
N VAL A 49 2.58 12.27 -7.81
CA VAL A 49 1.82 11.65 -6.70
C VAL A 49 2.73 11.10 -5.60
N GLY A 50 4.04 11.30 -5.68
CA GLY A 50 5.01 10.76 -4.72
C GLY A 50 5.05 9.23 -4.70
N PHE A 51 4.98 8.59 -5.87
CA PHE A 51 4.96 7.13 -5.96
C PHE A 51 6.36 6.55 -5.75
N HIS A 52 6.52 5.82 -4.64
CA HIS A 52 7.78 5.18 -4.25
C HIS A 52 7.90 3.71 -4.70
N GLY A 53 6.95 3.23 -5.51
CA GLY A 53 6.99 1.89 -6.13
C GLY A 53 5.72 1.06 -5.92
N SER A 54 5.58 0.01 -6.72
CA SER A 54 4.38 -0.85 -6.74
C SER A 54 4.51 -2.09 -5.86
N PRO A 55 3.46 -2.47 -5.12
CA PRO A 55 2.28 -1.67 -4.81
C PRO A 55 2.62 -0.59 -3.76
N SER A 56 1.94 0.55 -3.78
CA SER A 56 1.91 1.52 -2.68
C SER A 56 0.49 1.62 -2.15
N ILE A 57 0.32 1.62 -0.84
CA ILE A 57 -0.99 1.63 -0.18
C ILE A 57 -1.12 2.95 0.57
N LEU A 58 -2.01 3.82 0.11
CA LEU A 58 -2.31 5.06 0.79
C LEU A 58 -3.55 4.90 1.64
N VAL A 59 -3.49 5.29 2.92
CA VAL A 59 -4.64 5.41 3.81
C VAL A 59 -4.91 6.89 4.02
N ASP A 60 -6.10 7.32 3.59
CA ASP A 60 -6.53 8.71 3.55
C ASP A 60 -5.50 9.66 2.88
N GLY A 61 -4.81 9.14 1.86
CA GLY A 61 -3.79 9.87 1.10
C GLY A 61 -2.36 9.76 1.65
N SER A 62 -2.15 9.11 2.80
CA SER A 62 -0.84 8.93 3.42
C SER A 62 -0.33 7.49 3.26
N ASP A 63 0.93 7.32 2.87
CA ASP A 63 1.58 6.00 2.82
C ASP A 63 2.13 5.63 4.21
N PRO A 64 1.52 4.65 4.92
CA PRO A 64 1.97 4.26 6.25
C PRO A 64 3.27 3.45 6.22
N PHE A 65 3.71 3.00 5.05
CA PHE A 65 4.96 2.28 4.86
C PHE A 65 6.10 3.18 4.39
N ALA A 66 5.80 4.38 3.89
CA ALA A 66 6.83 5.33 3.46
C ALA A 66 7.68 5.76 4.65
N THR A 67 9.00 5.60 4.51
CA THR A 67 9.97 6.13 5.48
C THR A 67 10.45 7.54 5.12
N GLY A 68 10.03 8.04 3.95
CA GLY A 68 10.42 9.36 3.42
C GLY A 68 11.82 9.38 2.80
N THR A 69 12.48 8.22 2.70
CA THR A 69 13.83 8.09 2.13
C THR A 69 13.86 7.26 0.86
N GLU A 70 12.74 6.63 0.50
CA GLU A 70 12.63 5.84 -0.72
C GLU A 70 12.63 6.72 -1.97
N PRO A 71 13.45 6.38 -2.99
CA PRO A 71 13.43 7.12 -4.24
C PRO A 71 12.08 6.97 -4.94
N GLU A 72 11.52 8.08 -5.41
CA GLU A 72 10.34 8.08 -6.27
C GLU A 72 10.67 7.40 -7.60
N GLY A 73 9.78 6.53 -8.08
CA GLY A 73 10.01 5.84 -9.34
C GLY A 73 9.04 4.70 -9.64
N MET A 74 8.97 4.32 -10.91
CA MET A 74 8.24 3.13 -11.37
C MET A 74 9.04 1.87 -11.09
N THR A 75 9.25 1.55 -9.82
CA THR A 75 9.98 0.36 -9.37
C THR A 75 9.04 -0.58 -8.64
N CYS A 76 9.33 -1.88 -8.60
CA CYS A 76 8.60 -2.77 -7.68
C CYS A 76 9.15 -2.53 -6.26
N ARG A 77 8.25 -2.24 -5.32
CA ARG A 77 8.59 -2.06 -3.92
C ARG A 77 8.74 -3.41 -3.24
N VAL A 78 9.73 -3.53 -2.36
CA VAL A 78 9.92 -4.71 -1.51
C VAL A 78 9.62 -4.34 -0.07
N TYR A 79 8.89 -5.23 0.59
CA TYR A 79 8.49 -5.13 1.98
C TYR A 79 9.31 -6.12 2.78
N ALA A 80 9.96 -5.66 3.84
CA ALA A 80 10.60 -6.55 4.81
C ALA A 80 9.51 -7.24 5.63
N THR A 81 9.38 -8.55 5.49
CA THR A 81 8.44 -9.37 6.24
C THR A 81 9.19 -10.39 7.10
N GLU A 82 8.50 -11.03 8.04
CA GLU A 82 9.07 -12.09 8.89
C GLU A 82 9.56 -13.30 8.07
N GLU A 83 8.99 -13.52 6.89
CA GLU A 83 9.36 -14.59 5.94
C GLU A 83 10.44 -14.13 4.93
N GLY A 84 10.92 -12.88 5.04
CA GLY A 84 11.89 -12.27 4.14
C GLY A 84 11.34 -11.12 3.31
N TRP A 85 12.02 -10.77 2.21
CA TRP A 85 11.59 -9.68 1.34
C TRP A 85 10.46 -10.14 0.42
N GLN A 86 9.29 -9.51 0.50
CA GLN A 86 8.15 -9.79 -0.36
C GLN A 86 7.75 -8.58 -1.19
N GLY A 87 7.17 -8.80 -2.37
CA GLY A 87 6.65 -7.72 -3.22
C GLY A 87 5.32 -7.12 -2.77
N ALA A 88 4.82 -7.51 -1.60
CA ALA A 88 3.58 -7.01 -1.00
C ALA A 88 3.66 -7.10 0.53
N PRO A 89 3.03 -6.18 1.27
CA PRO A 89 3.00 -6.22 2.73
C PRO A 89 2.21 -7.44 3.24
N THR A 90 2.52 -7.90 4.44
CA THR A 90 1.77 -9.00 5.09
C THR A 90 0.46 -8.49 5.71
N GLU A 91 -0.46 -9.42 5.99
CA GLU A 91 -1.68 -9.09 6.73
C GLU A 91 -1.37 -8.50 8.11
N LEU A 92 -0.31 -8.97 8.78
CA LEU A 92 0.09 -8.43 10.08
C LEU A 92 0.52 -6.96 9.96
N GLN A 93 1.35 -6.64 8.98
CA GLN A 93 1.77 -5.26 8.69
C GLN A 93 0.58 -4.36 8.35
N LEU A 94 -0.35 -4.85 7.53
CA LEU A 94 -1.57 -4.13 7.18
C LEU A 94 -2.44 -3.87 8.41
N ARG A 95 -2.57 -4.86 9.32
CA ARG A 95 -3.30 -4.66 10.60
C ARG A 95 -2.69 -3.52 11.40
N THR A 96 -1.35 -3.45 11.47
CA THR A 96 -0.69 -2.38 12.26
C THR A 96 -1.02 -0.97 11.80
N ILE A 97 -1.42 -0.78 10.54
CA ILE A 97 -1.86 0.51 10.02
C ILE A 97 -3.15 0.94 10.72
N PHE A 98 -4.12 0.03 10.80
CA PHE A 98 -5.45 0.32 11.35
C PHE A 98 -5.51 0.23 12.87
N THR A 99 -4.59 -0.47 13.52
CA THR A 99 -4.52 -0.55 14.99
C THR A 99 -3.70 0.58 15.61
N ARG A 100 -2.98 1.38 14.82
CA ARG A 100 -2.15 2.50 15.32
C ARG A 100 -2.96 3.76 15.69
N ASP A 101 -4.26 3.77 15.40
CA ASP A 101 -5.14 4.92 15.67
C ASP A 101 -5.54 5.07 17.16
N GLU A 102 -5.20 4.10 18.03
CA GLU A 102 -5.52 4.16 19.47
C GLU A 102 -4.49 4.93 20.34
N ARG A 103 -3.76 5.90 19.78
CA ARG A 103 -2.95 6.85 20.56
C ARG A 103 -3.04 8.28 20.00
N SER A 104 -4.11 8.98 20.33
CA SER A 104 -4.10 10.44 20.51
C SER A 104 -5.12 10.85 21.56
#